data_AF-A0A939XTL4-F1
#
_entry.id   AF-A0A939XTL4-F1
#
_cell.length_a   1.000
_cell.length_b   1.000
_cell.length_c   1.000
_cell.angle_alpha   90.00
_cell.angle_beta   90.00
_cell.angle_gamma   90.00
#
_symmetry.space_group_name_H-M   'P 1'
#
loop_
_entity.id
_entity.type
_entity.pdbx_description
1 polymer ?
#
loop_
_entity_poly.entity_id
_entity_poly.type
_entity_poly.pdbx_seq_one_letter_code
_entity_poly.pdbx_strand_id
1 'polypeptide(L)'
;MNRLYKVGLAALASVSMLTAACTSEEPGTLKGEFSISATQKVKFAQGNLKYDPATKTYSFADNQWDVKSSTHYAFRPKAEDGVIDRVAWANPDDPYTPTETFTDWGQKAIVNGGNQPGMWRTLTADEWEYLILKRPNPTELFTFGVVGDVKGCILLPDAWQLPKDMTMKFIPADSLTKSTAFRTKRTDPTDYSVLNTYTIEQWKTLEDAGALFLPYNVISELGGKTYYSGEYWTTDDNYASIAPQEIWPKRGCTQSSFRMSVRLAKDVKK
;
A
#
# COMPACT_ATOMS: atom_id res chain seq x y z
N MET A 1 45.01 14.84 67.91
CA MET A 1 43.88 15.47 67.19
C MET A 1 44.18 15.39 65.70
N ASN A 2 43.56 14.45 65.00
CA ASN A 2 43.80 14.15 63.59
C ASN A 2 43.23 15.25 62.68
N ARG A 3 44.06 15.81 61.79
CA ARG A 3 43.61 16.65 60.67
C ARG A 3 43.68 15.88 59.37
N LEU A 4 42.55 15.91 58.67
CA LEU A 4 42.28 15.39 57.34
C LEU A 4 43.24 15.94 56.27
N TYR A 5 43.62 15.10 55.31
CA TYR A 5 43.76 15.52 53.91
C TYR A 5 42.91 14.60 53.04
N LYS A 6 41.83 15.18 52.48
CA LYS A 6 40.96 14.57 51.48
C LYS A 6 41.70 14.57 50.13
N VAL A 7 41.92 13.38 49.56
CA VAL A 7 42.29 13.25 48.14
C VAL A 7 40.99 13.30 47.35
N GLY A 8 40.80 14.34 46.56
CA GLY A 8 39.68 14.46 45.62
C GLY A 8 39.97 13.61 44.39
N LEU A 9 39.15 12.58 44.16
CA LEU A 9 39.14 11.81 42.92
C LEU A 9 38.13 12.48 41.96
N ALA A 10 38.62 13.08 40.88
CA ALA A 10 37.75 13.61 39.83
C ALA A 10 37.27 12.43 38.94
N ALA A 11 35.97 12.14 38.97
CA ALA A 11 35.34 11.21 38.05
C ALA A 11 35.15 11.89 36.68
N LEU A 12 35.88 11.44 35.66
CA LEU A 12 35.62 11.78 34.27
C LEU A 12 34.42 10.94 33.78
N ALA A 13 33.24 11.56 33.72
CA ALA A 13 32.10 11.00 33.02
C ALA A 13 32.31 11.21 31.52
N SER A 14 32.64 10.14 30.79
CA SER A 14 32.64 10.13 29.34
C SER A 14 31.19 10.11 28.83
N VAL A 15 30.72 11.24 28.32
CA VAL A 15 29.44 11.33 27.60
C VAL A 15 29.65 10.76 26.20
N SER A 16 29.21 9.52 25.99
CA SER A 16 29.09 8.93 24.66
C SER A 16 27.88 9.57 23.97
N MET A 17 28.12 10.53 23.06
CA MET A 17 27.08 10.98 22.15
C MET A 17 26.76 9.85 21.17
N LEU A 18 25.61 9.19 21.33
CA LEU A 18 25.02 8.43 20.23
C LEU A 18 24.61 9.44 19.16
N THR A 19 25.40 9.53 18.10
CA THR A 19 24.92 10.07 16.82
C THR A 19 23.87 9.10 16.29
N ALA A 20 22.60 9.45 16.46
CA ALA A 20 21.54 8.85 15.66
C ALA A 20 21.87 9.16 14.20
N ALA A 21 22.34 8.17 13.45
CA ALA A 21 22.39 8.26 12.01
C ALA A 21 20.94 8.47 11.55
N CYS A 22 20.62 9.69 11.11
CA CYS A 22 19.40 9.94 10.35
C CYS A 22 19.55 9.14 9.06
N THR A 23 19.05 7.90 9.05
CA THR A 23 18.96 7.09 7.84
C THR A 23 18.11 7.89 6.87
N SER A 24 18.74 8.44 5.82
CA SER A 24 18.01 9.09 4.74
C SER A 24 16.96 8.11 4.23
N GLU A 25 15.69 8.49 4.25
CA GLU A 25 14.62 7.66 3.73
C GLU A 25 14.96 7.25 2.30
N GLU A 26 14.98 5.94 2.06
CA GLU A 26 15.27 5.43 0.73
C GLU A 26 14.20 5.93 -0.25
N PRO A 27 14.59 6.44 -1.44
CA PRO A 27 13.67 7.07 -2.37
C PRO A 27 12.42 6.22 -2.65
N GLY A 28 11.25 6.86 -2.64
CA GLY A 28 9.98 6.22 -2.98
C GLY A 28 9.45 5.25 -1.92
N THR A 29 9.99 5.24 -0.71
CA THR A 29 9.61 4.29 0.36
C THR A 29 8.82 4.96 1.46
N LEU A 30 7.71 4.34 1.88
CA LEU A 30 7.00 4.72 3.10
C LEU A 30 7.77 4.33 4.37
N LYS A 31 7.60 5.13 5.43
CA LYS A 31 8.24 4.91 6.74
C LYS A 31 7.84 3.59 7.39
N GLY A 32 6.56 3.23 7.29
CA GLY A 32 5.95 2.11 7.99
C GLY A 32 6.54 0.74 7.61
N GLU A 33 6.76 -0.10 8.61
CA GLU A 33 7.14 -1.50 8.45
C GLU A 33 5.96 -2.41 8.74
N PHE A 34 5.75 -3.38 7.86
CA PHE A 34 4.57 -4.23 7.86
C PHE A 34 4.97 -5.69 7.84
N SER A 35 4.49 -6.46 8.83
CA SER A 35 4.68 -7.90 8.85
C SER A 35 3.82 -8.57 7.78
N ILE A 36 4.46 -9.35 6.92
CA ILE A 36 3.86 -10.12 5.82
C ILE A 36 3.96 -11.63 6.06
N SER A 37 4.70 -12.03 7.09
CA SER A 37 4.69 -13.37 7.66
C SER A 37 5.12 -13.29 9.13
N ALA A 38 5.18 -14.42 9.83
CA ALA A 38 5.67 -14.45 11.21
C ALA A 38 7.15 -14.02 11.35
N THR A 39 7.91 -13.96 10.25
CA THR A 39 9.36 -13.72 10.31
C THR A 39 9.86 -12.66 9.33
N GLN A 40 8.98 -12.13 8.46
CA GLN A 40 9.34 -11.19 7.39
C GLN A 40 8.54 -9.91 7.51
N LYS A 41 9.19 -8.80 7.16
CA LYS A 41 8.60 -7.47 7.08
C LYS A 41 8.95 -6.81 5.76
N VAL A 42 8.09 -5.91 5.34
CA VAL A 42 8.31 -5.05 4.17
C VAL A 42 8.08 -3.58 4.50
N LYS A 43 8.63 -2.72 3.64
CA LYS A 43 8.19 -1.33 3.47
C LYS A 43 7.53 -1.18 2.11
N PHE A 44 6.48 -0.39 2.04
CA PHE A 44 5.75 -0.17 0.80
C PHE A 44 6.28 1.03 0.02
N ALA A 45 6.04 1.00 -1.30
CA ALA A 45 6.23 2.15 -2.15
C ALA A 45 5.26 3.28 -1.79
N GLN A 46 5.71 4.52 -1.93
CA GLN A 46 4.93 5.73 -1.64
C GLN A 46 3.65 5.87 -2.48
N GLY A 47 3.63 5.28 -3.67
CA GLY A 47 2.52 5.39 -4.61
C GLY A 47 2.28 4.09 -5.36
N ASN A 48 1.13 4.01 -6.04
CA ASN A 48 0.90 2.95 -7.01
C ASN A 48 1.87 3.12 -8.18
N LEU A 49 2.23 2.01 -8.82
CA LEU A 49 3.09 2.03 -9.99
C LEU A 49 2.37 2.70 -11.16
N LYS A 50 3.05 3.65 -11.80
CA LYS A 50 2.65 4.31 -13.03
C LYS A 50 3.71 4.12 -14.11
N TYR A 51 3.27 4.09 -15.37
CA TYR A 51 4.11 4.04 -16.55
C TYR A 51 3.86 5.28 -17.40
N ASP A 52 4.94 5.95 -17.80
CA ASP A 52 4.90 7.07 -18.72
C ASP A 52 5.38 6.62 -20.13
N PRO A 53 4.48 6.57 -21.13
CA PRO A 53 4.84 6.19 -22.50
C PRO A 53 5.74 7.18 -23.23
N ALA A 54 5.73 8.46 -22.84
CA ALA A 54 6.57 9.48 -23.47
C ALA A 54 8.05 9.24 -23.14
N THR A 55 8.33 8.85 -21.89
CA THR A 55 9.69 8.56 -21.41
C THR A 55 10.03 7.07 -21.41
N LYS A 56 9.03 6.20 -21.57
CA LYS A 56 9.12 4.74 -21.41
C LYS A 56 9.66 4.32 -20.05
N THR A 57 9.21 4.99 -18.99
CA THR A 57 9.70 4.75 -17.63
C THR A 57 8.59 4.37 -16.67
N TYR A 58 8.97 3.57 -15.66
CA TYR A 58 8.12 3.28 -14.52
C TYR A 58 8.49 4.20 -13.35
N SER A 59 7.49 4.69 -12.64
CA SER A 59 7.64 5.48 -11.41
C SER A 59 6.50 5.17 -10.45
N PHE A 60 6.63 5.54 -9.19
CA PHE A 60 5.50 5.58 -8.26
C PHE A 60 4.72 6.88 -8.44
N ALA A 61 3.42 6.81 -8.25
CA ALA A 61 2.59 7.98 -8.06
C ALA A 61 3.11 8.86 -6.91
N ASP A 62 2.80 10.14 -6.98
CA ASP A 62 3.37 11.13 -6.05
C ASP A 62 2.64 11.05 -4.70
N ASN A 63 1.36 10.68 -4.74
CA ASN A 63 0.52 10.46 -3.56
C ASN A 63 -0.14 9.08 -3.59
N GLN A 64 -0.48 8.55 -2.42
CA GLN A 64 -1.12 7.24 -2.29
C GLN A 64 -2.52 7.17 -2.89
N TRP A 65 -3.24 8.30 -2.94
CA TRP A 65 -4.60 8.42 -3.47
C TRP A 65 -4.65 8.80 -4.96
N ASP A 66 -3.50 8.99 -5.61
CA ASP A 66 -3.45 9.31 -7.03
C ASP A 66 -3.88 8.07 -7.84
N VAL A 67 -5.15 8.05 -8.23
CA VAL A 67 -5.74 7.04 -9.12
C VAL A 67 -6.28 7.69 -10.37
N LYS A 68 -6.02 7.08 -11.53
CA LYS A 68 -6.64 7.45 -12.80
C LYS A 68 -7.93 6.64 -12.91
N SER A 69 -9.06 7.33 -12.74
CA SER A 69 -10.36 6.75 -13.03
C SER A 69 -10.54 6.63 -14.55
N SER A 70 -10.51 5.43 -15.10
CA SER A 70 -11.12 5.18 -16.41
C SER A 70 -12.51 4.56 -16.19
N THR A 71 -13.55 5.34 -16.48
CA THR A 71 -14.96 4.91 -16.39
C THR A 71 -15.38 3.96 -17.51
N HIS A 72 -14.43 3.34 -18.20
CA HIS A 72 -14.72 2.38 -19.25
C HIS A 72 -13.85 1.16 -19.10
N TYR A 73 -14.49 0.00 -19.28
CA TYR A 73 -13.95 -1.34 -19.51
C TYR A 73 -12.96 -1.42 -20.68
N ALA A 74 -12.46 -0.28 -21.16
CA ALA A 74 -11.47 -0.22 -22.21
C ALA A 74 -10.24 -0.99 -21.73
N PHE A 75 -10.00 -2.11 -22.41
CA PHE A 75 -8.79 -2.93 -22.42
C PHE A 75 -7.49 -2.14 -22.70
N ARG A 76 -7.56 -0.81 -22.76
CA ARG A 76 -6.49 0.13 -23.01
C ARG A 76 -6.69 1.32 -22.08
N PRO A 77 -5.92 1.43 -20.99
CA PRO A 77 -5.91 2.65 -20.19
C PRO A 77 -5.46 3.81 -21.09
N LYS A 78 -6.39 4.69 -21.45
CA LYS A 78 -6.08 5.96 -22.10
C LYS A 78 -6.22 7.03 -21.03
N ALA A 79 -5.14 7.32 -20.32
CA ALA A 79 -5.12 8.49 -19.47
C ALA A 79 -5.04 9.75 -20.36
N GLU A 80 -5.72 10.81 -19.94
CA GLU A 80 -5.77 12.09 -20.68
C GLU A 80 -4.37 12.73 -20.83
N ASP A 81 -3.48 12.46 -19.88
CA ASP A 81 -2.07 12.86 -19.87
C ASP A 81 -1.12 11.78 -20.44
N GLY A 82 -1.66 10.64 -20.88
CA GLY A 82 -0.91 9.50 -21.41
C GLY A 82 -0.30 8.57 -20.37
N VAL A 83 -0.32 8.89 -19.07
CA VAL A 83 0.31 8.07 -18.01
C VAL A 83 -0.61 6.94 -17.56
N ILE A 84 -0.11 5.71 -17.52
CA ILE A 84 -0.89 4.50 -17.21
C ILE A 84 -0.60 4.04 -15.77
N ASP A 85 -1.63 3.84 -14.95
CA ASP A 85 -1.52 3.38 -13.55
C ASP A 85 -2.12 1.97 -13.31
N ARG A 86 -2.63 1.33 -14.38
CA ARG A 86 -3.19 -0.03 -14.38
C ARG A 86 -2.34 -0.95 -15.25
N VAL A 87 -1.14 -1.21 -14.78
CA VAL A 87 -0.11 -1.96 -15.54
C VAL A 87 -0.11 -3.46 -15.26
N ALA A 88 -0.89 -3.98 -14.30
CA ALA A 88 -0.90 -5.39 -13.91
C ALA A 88 -0.66 -6.45 -15.03
N TRP A 89 -1.42 -6.39 -16.12
CA TRP A 89 -1.33 -7.31 -17.26
C TRP A 89 -0.64 -6.73 -18.50
N ALA A 90 -0.08 -5.52 -18.40
CA ALA A 90 0.62 -4.87 -19.50
C ALA A 90 1.86 -5.68 -19.91
N ASN A 91 2.14 -5.76 -21.20
CA ASN A 91 3.46 -6.13 -21.69
C ASN A 91 4.43 -5.06 -21.18
N PRO A 92 5.51 -5.45 -20.47
CA PRO A 92 6.40 -4.48 -19.87
C PRO A 92 7.15 -3.59 -20.88
N ASP A 93 7.23 -4.02 -22.14
CA ASP A 93 7.86 -3.31 -23.26
C ASP A 93 6.83 -2.56 -24.13
N ASP A 94 5.53 -2.88 -23.98
CA ASP A 94 4.40 -2.21 -24.61
C ASP A 94 3.16 -2.27 -23.70
N PRO A 95 2.94 -1.26 -22.83
CA PRO A 95 1.90 -1.32 -21.82
C PRO A 95 0.47 -1.32 -22.37
N TYR A 96 0.31 -1.08 -23.67
CA TYR A 96 -0.98 -1.10 -24.34
C TYR A 96 -1.39 -2.51 -24.79
N THR A 97 -0.45 -3.46 -24.74
CA THR A 97 -0.66 -4.84 -25.16
C THR A 97 -0.71 -5.72 -23.92
N PRO A 98 -1.84 -6.42 -23.64
CA PRO A 98 -1.86 -7.39 -22.56
C PRO A 98 -0.90 -8.55 -22.88
N THR A 99 -0.28 -9.10 -21.85
CA THR A 99 0.49 -10.35 -21.94
C THR A 99 -0.21 -11.45 -21.15
N GLU A 100 -0.10 -12.70 -21.62
CA GLU A 100 -0.52 -13.88 -20.85
C GLU A 100 0.59 -14.36 -19.91
N THR A 101 1.81 -13.82 -20.05
CA THR A 101 2.95 -14.17 -19.21
C THR A 101 2.98 -13.27 -17.99
N PHE A 102 2.91 -13.88 -16.81
CA PHE A 102 3.11 -13.19 -15.54
C PHE A 102 4.43 -12.41 -15.53
N THR A 103 4.38 -11.17 -15.04
CA THR A 103 5.56 -10.34 -14.80
C THR A 103 5.48 -9.76 -13.38
N ASP A 104 6.52 -9.97 -12.58
CA ASP A 104 6.72 -9.19 -11.35
C ASP A 104 7.28 -7.81 -11.73
N TRP A 105 6.46 -6.79 -11.53
CA TRP A 105 6.80 -5.40 -11.81
C TRP A 105 8.02 -4.90 -11.03
N GLY A 106 8.35 -5.55 -9.93
CA GLY A 106 9.56 -5.30 -9.16
C GLY A 106 10.87 -5.53 -9.91
N GLN A 107 10.85 -6.30 -11.00
CA GLN A 107 12.02 -6.54 -11.86
C GLN A 107 12.40 -5.34 -12.72
N LYS A 108 11.58 -4.26 -12.75
CA LYS A 108 11.87 -3.06 -13.54
C LYS A 108 12.57 -1.99 -12.69
N ALA A 109 13.34 -1.14 -13.37
CA ALA A 109 13.90 0.06 -12.76
C ALA A 109 12.79 1.10 -12.56
N ILE A 110 12.61 1.55 -11.32
CA ILE A 110 11.59 2.53 -10.95
C ILE A 110 12.26 3.88 -10.67
N VAL A 111 11.99 4.90 -11.48
CA VAL A 111 12.76 6.16 -11.52
C VAL A 111 12.85 6.85 -10.16
N ASN A 112 11.73 7.04 -9.47
CA ASN A 112 11.66 7.62 -8.13
C ASN A 112 11.71 6.56 -7.00
N GLY A 113 12.03 5.32 -7.33
CA GLY A 113 12.17 4.18 -6.40
C GLY A 113 13.60 3.64 -6.32
N GLY A 114 14.61 4.48 -6.55
CA GLY A 114 16.03 4.09 -6.55
C GLY A 114 16.60 3.69 -7.92
N ASN A 115 15.74 3.59 -8.95
CA ASN A 115 16.10 3.42 -10.35
C ASN A 115 17.04 2.24 -10.65
N GLN A 116 16.86 1.12 -9.93
CA GLN A 116 17.55 -0.15 -10.21
C GLN A 116 16.51 -1.29 -10.31
N PRO A 117 16.69 -2.25 -11.24
CA PRO A 117 15.89 -3.47 -11.31
C PRO A 117 15.97 -4.29 -10.02
N GLY A 118 14.86 -4.96 -9.66
CA GLY A 118 14.84 -5.95 -8.57
C GLY A 118 14.91 -5.36 -7.15
N MET A 119 14.80 -4.04 -7.01
CA MET A 119 14.72 -3.38 -5.69
C MET A 119 13.36 -3.59 -5.00
N TRP A 120 12.34 -3.87 -5.79
CA TRP A 120 10.96 -3.96 -5.37
C TRP A 120 10.38 -5.30 -5.79
N ARG A 121 9.21 -5.66 -5.26
CA ARG A 121 8.41 -6.82 -5.67
C ARG A 121 6.94 -6.61 -5.36
N THR A 122 6.06 -7.35 -6.03
CA THR A 122 4.70 -7.53 -5.51
C THR A 122 4.67 -8.54 -4.37
N LEU A 123 3.68 -8.40 -3.48
CA LEU A 123 3.43 -9.40 -2.45
C LEU A 123 2.65 -10.58 -3.04
N THR A 124 2.85 -11.77 -2.48
CA THR A 124 2.06 -12.97 -2.79
C THR A 124 0.65 -12.85 -2.19
N ALA A 125 -0.28 -13.69 -2.63
CA ALA A 125 -1.62 -13.72 -2.05
C ALA A 125 -1.60 -14.06 -0.55
N ASP A 126 -0.72 -14.95 -0.12
CA ASP A 126 -0.56 -15.33 1.29
C ASP A 126 0.04 -14.21 2.14
N GLU A 127 0.97 -13.43 1.59
CA GLU A 127 1.53 -12.25 2.26
C GLU A 127 0.47 -11.16 2.46
N TRP A 128 -0.38 -10.93 1.45
CA TRP A 128 -1.54 -10.02 1.60
C TRP A 128 -2.54 -10.53 2.63
N GLU A 129 -2.86 -11.83 2.60
CA GLU A 129 -3.75 -12.43 3.60
C GLU A 129 -3.17 -12.29 5.00
N TYR A 130 -1.86 -12.51 5.16
CA TYR A 130 -1.20 -12.34 6.45
C TYR A 130 -1.28 -10.90 6.94
N LEU A 131 -0.93 -9.96 6.07
CA LEU A 131 -0.95 -8.53 6.35
C LEU A 131 -2.33 -8.04 6.82
N ILE A 132 -3.40 -8.57 6.25
CA ILE A 132 -4.76 -8.08 6.57
C ILE A 132 -5.40 -8.87 7.72
N LEU A 133 -5.19 -10.19 7.78
CA LEU A 133 -5.98 -11.07 8.65
C LEU A 133 -5.18 -11.81 9.72
N LYS A 134 -3.86 -11.95 9.58
CA LYS A 134 -3.06 -12.86 10.45
C LYS A 134 -1.98 -12.16 11.25
N ARG A 135 -1.73 -10.86 11.03
CA ARG A 135 -0.88 -10.07 11.92
C ARG A 135 -1.42 -10.08 13.36
N PRO A 136 -0.56 -9.89 14.38
CA PRO A 136 -1.04 -9.59 15.72
C PRO A 136 -1.96 -8.36 15.69
N ASN A 137 -3.11 -8.44 16.38
CA ASN A 137 -4.12 -7.39 16.44
C ASN A 137 -4.58 -6.88 15.05
N PRO A 138 -5.01 -7.78 14.13
CA PRO A 138 -5.29 -7.40 12.74
C PRO A 138 -6.45 -6.39 12.64
N THR A 139 -7.37 -6.44 13.59
CA THR A 139 -8.52 -5.52 13.73
C THR A 139 -8.13 -4.11 14.13
N GLU A 140 -6.90 -3.91 14.62
CA GLU A 140 -6.34 -2.60 14.99
C GLU A 140 -5.34 -2.08 13.94
N LEU A 141 -5.06 -2.87 12.89
CA LEU A 141 -4.05 -2.56 11.87
C LEU A 141 -4.61 -2.50 10.44
N PHE A 142 -5.93 -2.69 10.31
CA PHE A 142 -6.65 -2.62 9.05
C PHE A 142 -8.00 -1.94 9.26
N THR A 143 -8.33 -0.99 8.38
CA THR A 143 -9.62 -0.33 8.36
C THR A 143 -9.93 0.20 6.96
N PHE A 144 -11.06 0.86 6.80
CA PHE A 144 -11.49 1.49 5.57
C PHE A 144 -11.58 3.00 5.74
N GLY A 145 -11.46 3.72 4.63
CA GLY A 145 -11.64 5.16 4.69
C GLY A 145 -11.65 5.85 3.35
N VAL A 146 -11.81 7.16 3.45
CA VAL A 146 -11.81 8.10 2.34
C VAL A 146 -10.71 9.12 2.59
N VAL A 147 -9.85 9.34 1.60
CA VAL A 147 -8.81 10.36 1.60
C VAL A 147 -9.16 11.37 0.51
N GLY A 148 -9.50 12.59 0.91
CA GLY A 148 -10.13 13.55 -0.01
C GLY A 148 -11.47 13.00 -0.51
N ASP A 149 -11.54 12.67 -1.80
CA ASP A 149 -12.69 12.07 -2.48
C ASP A 149 -12.46 10.60 -2.87
N VAL A 150 -11.29 10.05 -2.57
CA VAL A 150 -10.89 8.70 -2.97
C VAL A 150 -11.22 7.71 -1.86
N LYS A 151 -12.01 6.68 -2.18
CA LYS A 151 -12.31 5.56 -1.28
C LYS A 151 -11.20 4.52 -1.32
N GLY A 152 -10.93 3.85 -0.21
CA GLY A 152 -9.92 2.80 -0.14
C GLY A 152 -9.91 2.04 1.18
N CYS A 153 -8.89 1.21 1.34
CA CYS A 153 -8.55 0.64 2.64
C CYS A 153 -7.26 1.24 3.19
N ILE A 154 -7.13 1.17 4.51
CA ILE A 154 -6.00 1.71 5.26
C ILE A 154 -5.34 0.56 6.00
N LEU A 155 -4.04 0.42 5.80
CA LEU A 155 -3.15 -0.51 6.46
C LEU A 155 -2.18 0.27 7.34
N LEU A 156 -2.03 -0.19 8.58
CA LEU A 156 -1.17 0.47 9.56
C LEU A 156 0.06 -0.38 9.84
N PRO A 157 1.25 0.21 10.05
CA PRO A 157 2.48 -0.52 10.34
C PRO A 157 2.41 -1.26 11.68
N ASP A 158 3.30 -2.23 11.89
CA ASP A 158 3.26 -3.09 13.10
C ASP A 158 3.43 -2.30 14.41
N ALA A 159 4.20 -1.20 14.37
CA ALA A 159 4.45 -0.32 15.51
C ALA A 159 3.55 0.93 15.48
N TRP A 160 2.34 0.80 14.92
CA TRP A 160 1.45 1.94 14.73
C TRP A 160 1.14 2.69 16.02
N GLN A 161 1.21 4.01 15.92
CA GLN A 161 0.72 4.94 16.93
C GLN A 161 -0.09 6.00 16.21
N LEU A 162 -1.35 6.17 16.63
CA LEU A 162 -2.22 7.19 16.07
C LEU A 162 -1.62 8.58 16.39
N PRO A 163 -1.38 9.45 15.38
CA PRO A 163 -0.92 10.80 15.61
C PRO A 163 -1.83 11.57 16.55
N LYS A 164 -1.25 12.51 17.30
CA LYS A 164 -1.99 13.35 18.23
C LYS A 164 -3.14 14.06 17.51
N ASP A 165 -4.29 14.17 18.20
CA ASP A 165 -5.48 14.87 17.72
C ASP A 165 -6.15 14.23 16.48
N MET A 166 -5.70 13.04 16.07
CA MET A 166 -6.38 12.21 15.07
C MET A 166 -7.34 11.22 15.73
N THR A 167 -8.35 10.79 14.98
CA THR A 167 -9.27 9.71 15.37
C THR A 167 -9.32 8.67 14.28
N MET A 168 -9.33 7.39 14.65
CA MET A 168 -9.49 6.30 13.70
C MET A 168 -10.49 5.28 14.24
N LYS A 169 -11.44 4.89 13.39
CA LYS A 169 -12.39 3.83 13.63
C LYS A 169 -11.90 2.56 12.97
N PHE A 170 -12.14 1.44 13.63
CA PHE A 170 -11.77 0.11 13.18
C PHE A 170 -12.99 -0.74 12.92
N ILE A 171 -12.81 -1.78 12.11
CA ILE A 171 -13.81 -2.79 11.89
C ILE A 171 -13.98 -3.58 13.19
N PRO A 172 -15.21 -3.84 13.67
CA PRO A 172 -15.43 -4.69 14.83
C PRO A 172 -14.75 -6.05 14.67
N ALA A 173 -14.20 -6.59 15.75
CA ALA A 173 -13.33 -7.76 15.66
C ALA A 173 -14.03 -9.02 15.13
N ASP A 174 -15.29 -9.20 15.50
CA ASP A 174 -16.18 -10.26 15.00
C ASP A 174 -16.54 -10.09 13.52
N SER A 175 -16.33 -8.89 12.99
CA SER A 175 -16.65 -8.51 11.63
C SER A 175 -15.44 -8.54 10.71
N LEU A 176 -14.21 -8.83 11.16
CA LEU A 176 -13.05 -8.99 10.27
C LEU A 176 -12.91 -10.46 9.82
N THR A 177 -13.29 -10.70 8.58
CA THR A 177 -13.29 -12.02 7.93
C THR A 177 -12.70 -11.88 6.53
N LYS A 178 -12.35 -13.00 5.87
CA LYS A 178 -12.02 -12.96 4.44
C LYS A 178 -13.13 -12.28 3.62
N SER A 179 -14.40 -12.50 3.95
CA SER A 179 -15.49 -11.83 3.26
C SER A 179 -15.51 -10.32 3.51
N THR A 180 -15.37 -9.83 4.72
CA THR A 180 -15.46 -8.38 4.96
C THR A 180 -14.19 -7.62 4.55
N ALA A 181 -13.03 -8.28 4.60
CA ALA A 181 -11.77 -7.74 4.10
C ALA A 181 -11.68 -7.75 2.55
N PHE A 182 -12.26 -8.76 1.89
CA PHE A 182 -12.05 -9.01 0.45
C PHE A 182 -13.34 -9.09 -0.40
N ARG A 183 -14.53 -8.98 0.21
CA ARG A 183 -15.85 -9.15 -0.44
C ARG A 183 -16.99 -8.49 0.37
N THR A 184 -17.15 -7.17 0.36
CA THR A 184 -18.47 -6.66 0.73
C THR A 184 -19.45 -7.05 -0.39
N LYS A 185 -20.52 -7.76 -0.04
CA LYS A 185 -21.57 -8.05 -1.00
C LYS A 185 -22.27 -6.72 -1.32
N ARG A 186 -22.70 -6.58 -2.58
CA ARG A 186 -23.53 -5.49 -3.12
C ARG A 186 -24.82 -5.20 -2.33
N THR A 187 -25.18 -6.07 -1.38
CA THR A 187 -26.42 -6.06 -0.59
C THR A 187 -26.15 -6.07 0.92
N ASP A 188 -24.90 -5.96 1.37
CA ASP A 188 -24.61 -5.90 2.80
C ASP A 188 -25.02 -4.52 3.36
N PRO A 189 -25.91 -4.46 4.35
CA PRO A 189 -26.32 -3.20 4.95
C PRO A 189 -25.20 -2.48 5.71
N THR A 190 -24.07 -3.16 5.99
CA THR A 190 -22.89 -2.55 6.60
C THR A 190 -21.89 -2.09 5.54
N ASP A 191 -22.12 -0.88 5.01
CA ASP A 191 -21.15 -0.23 4.12
C ASP A 191 -19.94 0.26 4.93
N TYR A 192 -18.97 -0.62 5.13
CA TYR A 192 -17.71 -0.27 5.78
C TYR A 192 -16.81 0.60 4.89
N SER A 193 -17.16 0.90 3.64
CA SER A 193 -16.27 1.66 2.72
C SER A 193 -15.99 3.10 3.15
N VAL A 194 -16.70 3.62 4.17
CA VAL A 194 -16.56 4.99 4.69
C VAL A 194 -16.48 5.00 6.23
N LEU A 195 -15.69 4.12 6.83
CA LEU A 195 -15.47 4.14 8.29
C LEU A 195 -14.73 5.40 8.76
N ASN A 196 -13.75 5.84 7.99
CA ASN A 196 -12.93 7.01 8.26
C ASN A 196 -13.00 8.00 7.09
N THR A 197 -12.88 9.28 7.38
CA THR A 197 -12.81 10.34 6.35
C THR A 197 -11.73 11.32 6.77
N TYR A 198 -10.76 11.52 5.89
CA TYR A 198 -9.62 12.39 6.11
C TYR A 198 -9.48 13.38 4.96
N THR A 199 -9.18 14.65 5.28
CA THR A 199 -8.66 15.59 4.29
C THR A 199 -7.27 15.16 3.82
N ILE A 200 -6.79 15.73 2.72
CA ILE A 200 -5.42 15.48 2.23
C ILE A 200 -4.37 15.80 3.31
N GLU A 201 -4.54 16.88 4.06
CA GLU A 201 -3.61 17.30 5.11
C GLU A 201 -3.60 16.34 6.31
N GLN A 202 -4.80 15.89 6.72
CA GLN A 202 -4.95 14.88 7.76
C GLN A 202 -4.31 13.55 7.33
N TRP A 203 -4.53 13.14 6.07
CA TRP A 203 -3.94 11.92 5.56
C TRP A 203 -2.42 12.01 5.47
N LYS A 204 -1.85 13.13 5.04
CA LYS A 204 -0.39 13.34 5.07
C LYS A 204 0.20 13.13 6.47
N THR A 205 -0.52 13.56 7.52
CA THR A 205 -0.10 13.31 8.91
C THR A 205 -0.09 11.81 9.26
N LEU A 206 -1.06 11.03 8.77
CA LEU A 206 -1.11 9.57 8.97
C LEU A 206 -0.05 8.84 8.15
N GLU A 207 0.13 9.25 6.89
CA GLU A 207 1.16 8.76 5.97
C GLU A 207 2.57 9.02 6.53
N ASP A 208 2.80 10.18 7.13
CA ASP A 208 4.04 10.52 7.82
C ASP A 208 4.30 9.66 9.07
N ALA A 209 3.25 9.12 9.68
CA ALA A 209 3.34 8.10 10.73
C ALA A 209 3.48 6.67 10.17
N GLY A 210 3.51 6.51 8.85
CA GLY A 210 3.73 5.25 8.14
C GLY A 210 2.47 4.54 7.67
N ALA A 211 1.29 5.18 7.72
CA ALA A 211 0.07 4.57 7.21
C ALA A 211 0.11 4.39 5.69
N LEU A 212 -0.48 3.28 5.23
CA LEU A 212 -0.66 2.94 3.83
C LEU A 212 -2.15 3.00 3.47
N PHE A 213 -2.49 3.81 2.48
CA PHE A 213 -3.76 3.85 1.80
C PHE A 213 -3.66 3.12 0.46
N LEU A 214 -4.60 2.20 0.28
CA LEU A 214 -4.80 1.47 -0.95
C LEU A 214 -6.12 1.94 -1.56
N PRO A 215 -6.08 2.89 -2.52
CA PRO A 215 -7.28 3.42 -3.14
C PRO A 215 -8.01 2.35 -3.96
N TYR A 216 -9.33 2.54 -4.08
CA TYR A 216 -10.18 1.77 -4.96
C TYR A 216 -10.36 2.48 -6.30
N ASN A 217 -10.34 1.69 -7.37
CA ASN A 217 -10.64 2.12 -8.71
C ASN A 217 -12.14 2.17 -8.94
N VAL A 218 -12.64 3.22 -9.61
CA VAL A 218 -13.98 3.21 -10.19
C VAL A 218 -13.98 2.27 -11.39
N ILE A 219 -14.85 1.26 -11.39
CA ILE A 219 -14.95 0.25 -12.45
C ILE A 219 -16.18 0.43 -13.35
N SER A 220 -17.24 1.06 -12.84
CA SER A 220 -18.43 1.39 -13.64
C SER A 220 -19.33 2.39 -12.93
N GLU A 221 -20.14 3.08 -13.71
CA GLU A 221 -21.27 3.86 -13.23
C GLU A 221 -22.52 3.34 -13.94
N LEU A 222 -23.45 2.75 -13.18
CA LEU A 222 -24.67 2.16 -13.74
C LEU A 222 -25.87 2.63 -12.92
N GLY A 223 -26.81 3.32 -13.58
CA GLY A 223 -28.06 3.78 -12.97
C GLY A 223 -27.85 4.74 -11.79
N GLY A 224 -26.88 5.66 -11.90
CA GLY A 224 -26.55 6.63 -10.84
C GLY A 224 -25.79 6.04 -9.64
N LYS A 225 -25.32 4.79 -9.74
CA LYS A 225 -24.46 4.14 -8.74
C LYS A 225 -23.04 3.98 -9.27
N THR A 226 -22.07 4.36 -8.46
CA THR A 226 -20.64 4.14 -8.73
C THR A 226 -20.18 2.83 -8.08
N TYR A 227 -19.46 2.02 -8.85
CA TYR A 227 -18.91 0.73 -8.42
C TYR A 227 -17.40 0.84 -8.30
N TYR A 228 -16.84 0.25 -7.25
CA TYR A 228 -15.43 0.35 -6.89
C TYR A 228 -14.75 -1.02 -6.88
N SER A 229 -13.46 -1.07 -7.20
CA SER A 229 -12.60 -2.26 -7.11
C SER A 229 -11.26 -1.87 -6.47
N GLY A 230 -10.91 -2.52 -5.35
CA GLY A 230 -9.60 -2.48 -4.70
C GLY A 230 -8.73 -3.70 -5.05
N GLU A 231 -8.64 -4.07 -6.32
CA GLU A 231 -7.80 -5.20 -6.74
C GLU A 231 -6.33 -4.78 -6.89
N TYR A 232 -5.42 -5.57 -6.29
CA TYR A 232 -3.98 -5.36 -6.35
C TYR A 232 -3.26 -6.59 -6.94
N TRP A 233 -2.26 -6.34 -7.78
CA TRP A 233 -1.44 -7.39 -8.39
C TRP A 233 -0.60 -8.13 -7.35
N THR A 234 -0.44 -9.45 -7.51
CA THR A 234 0.40 -10.29 -6.64
C THR A 234 1.55 -10.95 -7.40
N THR A 235 2.48 -11.57 -6.68
CA THR A 235 3.64 -12.27 -7.28
C THR A 235 3.37 -13.69 -7.74
N ASP A 236 2.17 -14.21 -7.51
CA ASP A 236 1.75 -15.57 -7.88
C ASP A 236 0.69 -15.52 -9.00
N ASP A 237 0.41 -16.65 -9.65
CA ASP A 237 -0.71 -16.79 -10.62
C ASP A 237 -2.11 -16.63 -9.97
N ASN A 238 -2.14 -16.25 -8.69
CA ASN A 238 -3.33 -15.80 -7.99
C ASN A 238 -3.34 -14.26 -8.01
N TYR A 239 -4.38 -13.62 -7.46
CA TYR A 239 -4.38 -12.17 -7.26
C TYR A 239 -5.00 -11.87 -5.91
N ALA A 240 -4.53 -10.81 -5.25
CA ALA A 240 -5.05 -10.34 -3.98
C ALA A 240 -6.05 -9.22 -4.28
N SER A 241 -7.34 -9.52 -4.12
CA SER A 241 -8.36 -8.49 -4.12
C SER A 241 -8.53 -7.97 -2.70
N ILE A 242 -8.26 -6.70 -2.46
CA ILE A 242 -8.45 -6.00 -1.19
C ILE A 242 -9.68 -5.09 -1.30
N ALA A 243 -10.68 -5.56 -2.06
CA ALA A 243 -11.82 -4.78 -2.48
C ALA A 243 -13.10 -5.18 -1.73
N PRO A 244 -13.91 -4.20 -1.30
CA PRO A 244 -15.33 -4.38 -1.08
C PRO A 244 -16.08 -4.49 -2.43
N GLN A 245 -15.76 -5.50 -3.25
CA GLN A 245 -16.63 -6.13 -4.26
C GLN A 245 -15.88 -7.13 -5.15
N GLU A 246 -16.46 -8.34 -5.22
CA GLU A 246 -16.33 -9.37 -6.28
C GLU A 246 -14.93 -9.82 -6.74
N ILE A 247 -14.42 -10.89 -6.09
CA ILE A 247 -13.47 -11.84 -6.73
C ILE A 247 -14.29 -12.85 -7.55
N TRP A 248 -14.03 -12.91 -8.85
CA TRP A 248 -14.40 -14.04 -9.69
C TRP A 248 -13.41 -15.19 -9.45
N PRO A 249 -13.76 -16.27 -8.72
CA PRO A 249 -12.91 -17.45 -8.73
C PRO A 249 -12.87 -17.98 -10.17
N LYS A 250 -11.65 -18.16 -10.69
CA LYS A 250 -11.24 -18.86 -11.92
C LYS A 250 -12.37 -19.67 -12.60
N ARG A 251 -13.28 -18.98 -13.28
CA ARG A 251 -14.14 -19.58 -14.32
C ARG A 251 -13.71 -18.96 -15.64
N GLY A 252 -12.59 -19.46 -16.16
CA GLY A 252 -12.15 -19.17 -17.53
C GLY A 252 -12.06 -17.69 -17.89
N CYS A 253 -11.50 -16.83 -17.01
CA CYS A 253 -11.13 -15.48 -17.41
C CYS A 253 -9.95 -15.56 -18.39
N THR A 254 -10.25 -15.77 -19.66
CA THR A 254 -9.40 -15.49 -20.81
C THR A 254 -9.31 -13.97 -21.09
N GLN A 255 -9.74 -13.14 -20.14
CA GLN A 255 -9.76 -11.68 -20.27
C GLN A 255 -8.96 -11.04 -19.13
N SER A 256 -7.77 -10.59 -19.52
CA SER A 256 -6.84 -9.73 -18.79
C SER A 256 -7.56 -8.50 -18.21
N SER A 257 -7.90 -8.53 -16.92
CA SER A 257 -8.54 -7.40 -16.26
C SER A 257 -7.50 -6.32 -15.94
N PHE A 258 -7.41 -5.29 -16.79
CA PHE A 258 -6.67 -4.03 -16.55
C PHE A 258 -7.29 -3.17 -15.42
N ARG A 259 -7.85 -3.79 -14.39
CA ARG A 259 -8.51 -3.13 -13.25
C ARG A 259 -7.63 -3.05 -12.02
N MET A 260 -6.54 -3.83 -12.02
CA MET A 260 -5.68 -3.97 -10.87
C MET A 260 -4.64 -2.86 -10.82
N SER A 261 -4.52 -2.27 -9.64
CA SER A 261 -3.39 -1.41 -9.30
C SER A 261 -2.19 -2.27 -8.92
N VAL A 262 -0.99 -1.72 -9.06
CA VAL A 262 0.24 -2.40 -8.62
C VAL A 262 0.84 -1.56 -7.49
N ARG A 263 0.85 -2.11 -6.28
CA ARG A 263 1.56 -1.52 -5.13
C ARG A 263 2.76 -2.40 -4.82
N LEU A 264 3.95 -1.84 -4.98
CA LEU A 264 5.19 -2.56 -4.74
C LEU A 264 5.63 -2.44 -3.29
N ALA A 265 6.38 -3.44 -2.85
CA ALA A 265 6.99 -3.51 -1.54
C ALA A 265 8.46 -3.93 -1.67
N LYS A 266 9.24 -3.69 -0.63
CA LYS A 266 10.63 -4.15 -0.51
C LYS A 266 10.84 -4.82 0.84
N ASP A 267 11.65 -5.87 0.86
CA ASP A 267 11.95 -6.60 2.08
C ASP A 267 12.83 -5.76 3.03
N VAL A 268 12.47 -5.74 4.31
CA VAL A 268 13.32 -5.19 5.36
C VAL A 268 14.40 -6.21 5.67
N LYS A 269 15.66 -5.87 5.33
CA LYS A 269 16.81 -6.72 5.65
C LYS A 269 16.97 -6.76 7.18
N LYS A 270 17.12 -7.99 7.71
CA LYS A 270 17.47 -8.23 9.11
C LYS A 270 18.93 -7.89 9.37
#